data_AF-A0A525NJM0-F1
#
_entry.id   AF-A0A525NJM0-F1
#
_cell.length_a   1.000
_cell.length_b   1.000
_cell.length_c   1.000
_cell.angle_alpha   90.00
_cell.angle_beta   90.00
_cell.angle_gamma   90.00
#
_symmetry.space_group_name_H-M   'P 1'
#
loop_
_entity.id
_entity.type
_entity.pdbx_description
1 polymer ?
#
loop_
_entity_poly.entity_id
_entity_poly.type
_entity_poly.pdbx_seq_one_letter_code
_entity_poly.pdbx_strand_id
1 'polypeptide(L)' 'MDVLVLFSMIVGLMLLGVPIAVSLGFSSILFLLVLSDSSLASIAQTFFQAMAGHYTLLAIPFFILASSFMSTGGVAQRI' A
#
# COMPACT_ATOMS: atom_id res chain seq x y z
N MET A 1 -27.10 0.85 -3.01
CA MET A 1 -27.03 0.09 -1.74
C MET A 1 -25.58 -0.18 -1.34
N ASP A 2 -24.69 -0.12 -2.31
CA ASP A 2 -23.27 -0.51 -2.23
C ASP A 2 -22.48 0.41 -1.31
N VAL A 3 -22.79 1.71 -1.30
CA VAL A 3 -22.20 2.70 -0.38
C VAL A 3 -22.51 2.35 1.09
N LEU A 4 -23.73 1.91 1.40
CA LEU A 4 -24.10 1.51 2.76
C LEU A 4 -23.33 0.26 3.19
N VAL A 5 -23.17 -0.70 2.27
CA VAL A 5 -22.37 -1.91 2.53
C VAL A 5 -20.93 -1.55 2.81
N LEU A 6 -20.29 -0.75 1.95
CA LEU A 6 -18.91 -0.30 2.13
C LEU A 6 -18.72 0.42 3.47
N PHE A 7 -19.61 1.36 3.79
CA PHE A 7 -19.52 2.14 5.01
C PHE A 7 -19.76 1.30 6.27
N SER A 8 -20.75 0.40 6.24
CA SER A 8 -21.01 -0.53 7.35
C SER A 8 -19.83 -1.46 7.60
N MET A 9 -19.13 -1.89 6.55
CA MET A 9 -17.96 -2.74 6.66
C MET A 9 -16.76 -2.01 7.28
N ILE A 10 -16.50 -0.77 6.85
CA ILE A 10 -15.43 0.07 7.42
C ILE A 10 -15.68 0.33 8.90
N VAL A 11 -16.89 0.79 9.24
CA VAL A 11 -17.28 1.09 10.63
C VAL A 11 -17.26 -0.19 11.47
N GLY A 12 -17.76 -1.31 10.94
CA GLY A 12 -17.73 -2.60 11.61
C GLY A 12 -16.31 -3.07 11.96
N LEU A 13 -15.37 -2.98 11.00
CA LEU A 13 -13.96 -3.32 11.26
C LEU A 13 -13.31 -2.39 12.28
N MET A 14 -13.61 -1.08 12.22
CA MET A 14 -13.10 -0.12 13.20
C MET A 14 -13.64 -0.39 14.62
N LEU A 15 -14.92 -0.77 14.75
CA LEU A 15 -15.52 -1.14 16.04
C LEU A 15 -14.88 -2.42 16.63
N LEU A 16 -14.39 -3.32 15.79
CA LEU A 16 -13.62 -4.50 16.20
C LEU A 16 -12.16 -4.17 16.60
N GLY A 17 -11.76 -2.89 16.56
CA GLY A 17 -10.42 -2.44 16.93
C GLY A 17 -9.37 -2.56 15.81
N VAL A 18 -9.79 -2.82 14.56
CA VAL A 18 -8.87 -2.87 13.42
C VAL A 18 -8.36 -1.45 13.11
N PRO A 19 -7.04 -1.25 12.90
CA PRO A 19 -6.49 0.05 12.55
C PRO A 19 -7.17 0.65 11.32
N ILE A 20 -7.40 1.97 11.35
CA ILE A 20 -8.18 2.71 10.33
C ILE A 20 -7.67 2.43 8.91
N ALA A 21 -6.34 2.42 8.72
CA ALA A 21 -5.72 2.15 7.42
C ALA A 21 -6.05 0.75 6.89
N VAL A 22 -6.09 -0.25 7.77
CA VAL A 22 -6.42 -1.64 7.40
C VAL A 22 -7.91 -1.75 7.09
N SER A 23 -8.78 -1.13 7.89
CA SER A 23 -10.22 -1.13 7.66
C SER A 23 -10.58 -0.50 6.31
N LEU A 24 -10.02 0.68 6.00
CA LEU A 24 -10.24 1.36 4.73
C LEU A 24 -9.71 0.55 3.54
N GLY A 25 -8.47 0.06 3.63
CA GLY A 25 -7.85 -0.71 2.56
C GLY A 25 -8.58 -2.02 2.27
N PHE A 26 -8.86 -2.80 3.32
CA PHE A 26 -9.51 -4.10 3.19
C PHE A 26 -10.94 -3.98 2.68
N SER A 27 -11.75 -3.08 3.23
CA SER A 27 -13.11 -2.85 2.76
C SER A 27 -13.15 -2.36 1.31
N SER A 28 -12.23 -1.49 0.91
CA SER A 28 -12.16 -0.98 -0.47
C SER A 28 -11.77 -2.07 -1.47
N ILE A 29 -10.80 -2.92 -1.13
CA ILE A 29 -10.38 -4.04 -1.98
C ILE A 29 -11.52 -5.06 -2.11
N LEU A 30 -12.16 -5.42 -1.01
CA LEU A 30 -13.23 -6.42 -1.01
C LEU A 30 -14.46 -5.92 -1.78
N PHE A 31 -14.78 -4.62 -1.64
CA PHE A 31 -15.82 -3.97 -2.43
C PHE A 31 -15.52 -4.02 -3.93
N LEU A 32 -14.30 -3.64 -4.33
CA LEU A 32 -13.90 -3.68 -5.73
C LEU A 32 -13.96 -5.09 -6.32
N LEU A 33 -13.58 -6.11 -5.55
CA LEU A 33 -13.54 -7.49 -6.05
C LEU A 33 -14.92 -8.17 -6.11
N VAL A 34 -15.82 -7.86 -5.18
CA VAL A 34 -17.06 -8.63 -4.98
C VAL A 34 -18.32 -7.85 -5.36
N LEU A 35 -18.33 -6.52 -5.18
CA LEU A 35 -19.52 -5.68 -5.41
C LEU A 35 -19.41 -4.78 -6.64
N SER A 36 -18.23 -4.64 -7.24
CA SER A 36 -18.04 -3.79 -8.42
C SER A 36 -18.30 -4.56 -9.72
N ASP A 37 -19.00 -3.93 -10.66
CA ASP A 37 -19.17 -4.42 -12.03
C ASP A 37 -17.90 -4.25 -12.90
N SER A 38 -16.81 -3.76 -12.30
CA SER A 38 -15.55 -3.51 -12.99
C SER A 38 -14.84 -4.82 -13.35
N SER A 39 -14.20 -4.85 -14.53
CA SER A 39 -13.44 -6.03 -14.93
C SER A 39 -12.27 -6.29 -13.98
N LEU A 40 -11.96 -7.56 -13.72
CA LEU A 40 -10.85 -7.94 -12.85
C LEU A 40 -9.51 -7.35 -13.33
N ALA A 41 -9.34 -7.19 -14.65
CA ALA A 41 -8.18 -6.53 -15.25
C ALA A 41 -8.07 -5.05 -14.84
N SER A 42 -9.17 -4.31 -14.80
CA SER A 42 -9.18 -2.90 -14.38
C SER A 42 -8.86 -2.73 -12.90
N ILE A 43 -9.31 -3.67 -12.06
CA ILE A 43 -9.01 -3.70 -10.62
C ILE A 43 -7.53 -3.99 -10.40
N ALA A 44 -6.99 -4.99 -11.08
CA ALA A 44 -5.56 -5.33 -11.03
C ALA A 44 -4.68 -4.16 -11.48
N GLN A 45 -5.08 -3.46 -12.54
CA GLN A 45 -4.37 -2.27 -13.03
C GLN A 45 -4.41 -1.13 -12.00
N THR A 46 -5.56 -0.86 -11.40
CA THR A 46 -5.72 0.19 -10.38
C THR A 46 -4.85 -0.09 -9.16
N PHE A 47 -4.83 -1.35 -8.70
CA PHE A 47 -4.00 -1.77 -7.57
C PHE A 47 -2.50 -1.63 -7.86
N PHE A 48 -2.05 -2.03 -9.06
CA PHE A 48 -0.67 -1.86 -9.47
C PHE A 48 -0.25 -0.39 -9.53
N GLN A 49 -1.09 0.48 -10.11
CA GLN A 49 -0.82 1.92 -10.20
C GLN A 49 -0.73 2.59 -8.83
N ALA A 50 -1.57 2.17 -7.88
CA ALA A 50 -1.52 2.66 -6.50
C ALA A 50 -0.18 2.35 -5.80
N MET A 51 0.45 1.22 -6.13
CA MET A 51 1.76 0.84 -5.60
C MET A 51 2.92 1.49 -6.37
N ALA A 52 2.86 1.49 -7.70
CA ALA A 52 3.94 1.96 -8.58
C ALA A 52 4.34 3.43 -8.37
N GLY A 53 3.43 4.27 -7.86
CA GLY A 53 3.69 5.69 -7.61
C GLY A 53 4.69 6.01 -6.49
N HIS A 54 5.10 5.04 -5.68
CA HIS A 54 5.90 5.28 -4.47
C HIS A 54 7.42 5.13 -4.69
N TYR A 55 7.98 5.77 -5.71
CA TYR A 55 9.43 5.77 -5.98
C TYR A 55 10.25 6.36 -4.82
N THR A 56 9.67 7.22 -4.00
CA THR A 56 10.29 7.74 -2.77
C THR A 56 10.55 6.65 -1.73
N LEU A 57 9.73 5.60 -1.68
CA LEU A 57 10.00 4.44 -0.80
C LEU A 57 11.22 3.64 -1.26
N LEU A 58 11.57 3.71 -2.55
CA LEU A 58 12.82 3.13 -3.08
C LEU A 58 14.08 3.87 -2.57
N ALA A 59 13.94 5.07 -2.00
CA ALA A 59 15.06 5.76 -1.38
C ALA A 59 15.66 4.91 -0.25
N ILE A 60 14.84 4.20 0.55
CA ILE A 60 15.31 3.38 1.68
C ILE A 60 16.30 2.29 1.22
N PRO A 61 15.96 1.38 0.29
CA PRO A 61 16.91 0.37 -0.18
C PRO A 61 18.11 0.98 -0.90
N PHE A 62 17.96 2.09 -1.63
CA PHE A 62 19.10 2.76 -2.25
C PHE A 62 20.04 3.43 -1.26
N PHE A 63 19.53 4.00 -0.17
CA PHE A 63 20.36 4.50 0.93
C PHE A 63 21.16 3.37 1.59
N ILE A 64 20.53 2.21 1.82
CA ILE A 64 21.22 1.02 2.35
C ILE A 64 22.32 0.56 1.39
N LEU A 65 22.02 0.49 0.09
CA LEU A 65 23.00 0.07 -0.93
C LEU A 65 24.19 1.04 -1.00
N ALA A 66 23.92 2.34 -1.06
CA ALA A 66 24.93 3.39 -1.06
C ALA A 66 25.80 3.34 0.20
N SER A 67 25.18 3.14 1.38
CA SER A 67 25.91 2.96 2.64
C SER A 67 26.86 1.76 2.58
N SER A 68 26.44 0.64 1.98
CA SER A 68 27.30 -0.55 1.86
C SER A 68 28.52 -0.28 0.97
N PHE A 69 28.36 0.49 -0.11
CA PHE A 69 29.45 0.90 -0.99
C PHE A 69 30.40 1.86 -0.29
N MET A 70 29.88 2.81 0.49
CA MET A 70 30.71 3.75 1.26
C MET A 70 31.55 3.03 2.33
N SER A 71 30.96 2.02 3.00
CA SER A 71 31.65 1.22 4.00
C SER A 71 32.71 0.30 3.39
N THR A 72 32.41 -0.36 2.27
CA THR A 72 33.34 -1.30 1.61
C THR A 72 34.45 -0.56 0.86
N GLY A 73 34.14 0.60 0.28
CA GLY A 73 35.10 1.45 -0.44
C GLY A 73 36.01 2.30 0.45
N GLY A 74 35.90 2.18 1.79
CA GLY A 74 36.71 2.94 2.74
C GLY A 74 36.43 4.44 2.78
N VAL A 75 35.40 4.91 2.06
CA VAL A 75 34.96 6.32 2.10
C VAL A 75 34.44 6.65 3.50
N ALA A 76 33.68 5.75 4.12
CA ALA A 76 33.14 5.92 5.46
C ALA A 76 34.22 6.07 6.57
N GLN A 77 35.47 5.67 6.31
CA GLN A 77 36.60 5.82 7.23
C GLN A 77 37.45 7.06 6.97
N ARG A 78 37.21 7.78 5.86
CA ARG A 78 37.94 9.01 5.49
C ARG A 78 37.23 10.29 5.92
N ILE A 79 36.04 10.16 6.49
CA ILE A 79 35.19 11.21 7.08
C ILE A 79 35.02 10.90 8.57
#